data_AF-A0A559UUP4-F1
#
_entry.id   AF-A0A559UUP4-F1
#
_cell.length_a   1.000
_cell.length_b   1.000
_cell.length_c   1.000
_cell.angle_alpha   90.00
_cell.angle_beta   90.00
_cell.angle_gamma   90.00
#
_symmetry.space_group_name_H-M   'P 1'
#
loop_
_entity.id
_entity.type
_entity.pdbx_description
1 polymer ?
#
loop_
_entity_poly.entity_id
_entity_poly.type
_entity_poly.pdbx_seq_one_letter_code
_entity_poly.pdbx_strand_id
1 'polypeptide(L)'
;MHRVARGRAGGVGTLNARKDRRGGQGHDVEAVLDELYTTSPSDFVARRETLAAAAKAAGRVDDARRIHAARRPTLAAWAANLLLRSQPEESRQFLELG
;
A
#
# COMPACT_ATOMS: atom_id res chain seq x y z
N MET A 1 3.09 37.14 -46.78
CA MET A 1 4.47 36.67 -46.52
C MET A 1 4.90 37.15 -45.15
N HIS A 2 4.72 36.33 -44.12
CA HIS A 2 5.04 36.65 -42.72
C HIS A 2 5.74 35.45 -42.07
N ARG A 3 6.98 35.70 -41.62
CA ARG A 3 7.67 35.29 -40.37
C ARG A 3 7.15 33.98 -39.72
N VAL A 4 7.97 33.01 -39.30
CA VAL A 4 8.91 33.14 -38.17
C VAL A 4 9.92 31.99 -38.19
N ALA A 5 11.14 32.38 -37.84
CA ALA A 5 12.32 31.55 -37.67
C ALA A 5 12.24 30.60 -36.47
N ARG A 6 12.96 29.48 -36.63
CA ARG A 6 13.42 28.55 -35.61
C ARG A 6 13.92 29.27 -34.34
N GLY A 7 13.39 28.85 -33.19
CA GLY A 7 13.91 29.13 -31.85
C GLY A 7 13.96 27.84 -31.05
N ARG A 8 15.17 27.48 -30.61
CA ARG A 8 15.56 26.27 -29.89
C ARG A 8 15.37 26.48 -28.38
N ALA A 9 14.68 25.58 -27.70
CA ALA A 9 14.85 25.26 -26.28
C ALA A 9 14.08 23.94 -26.05
N GLY A 10 14.67 22.81 -25.61
CA GLY A 10 15.82 22.66 -24.74
C GLY A 10 15.34 22.62 -23.29
N GLY A 11 14.92 21.43 -22.84
CA GLY A 11 14.82 21.08 -21.42
C GLY A 11 13.51 21.45 -20.73
N VAL A 12 12.71 20.44 -20.39
CA VAL A 12 12.30 20.07 -19.01
C VAL A 12 11.63 18.69 -19.14
N GLY A 13 12.47 17.65 -19.28
CA GLY A 13 12.06 16.24 -19.30
C GLY A 13 12.60 15.47 -18.09
N THR A 14 12.95 16.15 -16.99
CA THR A 14 13.75 15.57 -15.89
C THR A 14 13.16 15.83 -14.51
N LEU A 15 11.84 15.90 -14.38
CA LEU A 15 11.18 15.90 -13.06
C LEU A 15 10.65 14.53 -12.63
N ASN A 16 10.49 13.55 -13.53
CA ASN A 16 9.96 12.23 -13.15
C ASN A 16 11.01 11.19 -12.75
N ALA A 17 12.27 11.28 -13.18
CA ALA A 17 13.28 10.26 -12.85
C ALA A 17 13.73 10.26 -11.38
N ARG A 18 13.43 11.31 -10.61
CA ARG A 18 13.77 11.41 -9.17
C ARG A 18 12.65 10.92 -8.24
N LYS A 19 11.43 10.74 -8.76
CA LYS A 19 10.30 10.18 -8.00
C LYS A 19 10.39 8.65 -7.93
N ASP A 20 10.87 8.02 -9.00
CA ASP A 20 11.00 6.56 -9.08
C ASP A 20 12.08 5.99 -8.14
N ARG A 21 13.15 6.74 -7.84
CA ARG A 21 14.25 6.24 -6.99
C ARG A 21 13.96 6.31 -5.49
N ARG A 22 12.89 7.01 -5.08
CA ARG A 22 12.39 7.06 -3.69
C ARG A 22 11.13 6.21 -3.49
N GLY A 23 10.63 5.61 -4.57
CA GLY A 23 9.40 4.81 -4.62
C GLY A 23 9.60 3.39 -5.16
N GLY A 24 10.84 2.92 -5.25
CA GLY A 24 11.16 1.56 -5.70
C GLY A 24 10.84 0.53 -4.60
N GLN A 25 9.55 0.21 -4.47
CA GLN A 25 8.90 -0.95 -3.78
C GLN A 25 7.55 -0.58 -3.14
N GLY A 26 6.78 0.34 -3.73
CA GLY A 26 5.38 0.59 -3.35
C GLY A 26 4.42 -0.60 -3.53
N HIS A 27 4.93 -1.82 -3.68
CA HIS A 27 4.20 -3.07 -3.94
C HIS A 27 4.43 -4.19 -2.90
N ASP A 28 5.26 -4.00 -1.85
CA ASP A 28 5.50 -5.07 -0.84
C ASP A 28 4.70 -4.86 0.45
N VAL A 29 4.82 -3.68 1.10
CA VAL A 29 4.24 -3.51 2.45
C VAL A 29 2.71 -3.44 2.49
N GLU A 30 2.04 -2.86 1.49
CA GLU A 30 0.57 -2.84 1.46
C GLU A 30 0.00 -4.25 1.29
N ALA A 31 0.62 -5.08 0.43
CA ALA A 31 0.22 -6.47 0.27
C ALA A 31 0.44 -7.28 1.56
N VAL A 32 1.54 -7.02 2.27
CA VAL A 32 1.80 -7.61 3.59
C VAL A 32 0.76 -7.18 4.62
N LEU A 33 0.34 -5.91 4.61
CA LEU A 33 -0.72 -5.41 5.50
C LEU A 33 -2.08 -6.02 5.14
N ASP A 34 -2.39 -6.17 3.85
CA ASP A 34 -3.58 -6.84 3.37
C ASP A 34 -3.67 -8.28 3.88
N GLU A 35 -2.58 -9.04 3.76
CA GLU A 35 -2.47 -10.39 4.30
C GLU A 35 -2.64 -10.39 5.83
N LEU A 36 -1.96 -9.47 6.53
CA LEU A 36 -2.05 -9.35 7.97
C LEU A 36 -3.50 -9.13 8.45
N TYR A 37 -4.30 -8.35 7.73
CA TYR A 37 -5.71 -8.12 8.07
C TYR A 37 -6.66 -9.26 7.74
N THR A 38 -6.21 -10.29 7.00
CA THR A 38 -6.94 -11.56 6.85
C THR A 38 -6.70 -12.51 8.02
N THR A 39 -5.62 -12.29 8.80
CA THR A 39 -5.31 -13.09 9.98
C THR A 39 -6.32 -12.84 11.09
N SER A 40 -6.70 -13.90 11.81
CA SER A 40 -7.64 -13.81 12.93
C SER A 40 -7.16 -12.79 13.99
N PRO A 41 -8.07 -12.13 14.72
CA PRO A 41 -7.65 -11.21 15.78
C PRO A 41 -6.79 -11.85 16.88
N SER A 42 -6.94 -13.15 17.15
CA SER A 42 -6.13 -13.86 18.14
C SER A 42 -4.68 -14.05 17.66
N ASP A 43 -4.48 -14.28 16.37
CA ASP A 43 -3.16 -14.57 15.79
C ASP A 43 -2.47 -13.32 15.24
N PHE A 44 -3.19 -12.20 15.16
CA PHE A 44 -2.75 -10.96 14.53
C PHE A 44 -1.39 -10.47 15.06
N VAL A 45 -1.22 -10.43 16.39
CA VAL A 45 0.01 -9.91 17.00
C VAL A 45 1.20 -10.79 16.65
N ALA A 46 1.05 -12.11 16.77
CA ALA A 46 2.12 -13.06 16.42
C ALA A 46 2.51 -12.96 14.94
N ARG A 47 1.52 -12.86 14.04
CA ARG A 47 1.77 -12.69 12.61
C ARG A 47 2.45 -11.36 12.30
N ARG A 48 2.00 -10.26 12.92
CA ARG A 48 2.59 -8.92 12.77
C ARG A 48 4.06 -8.91 13.17
N GLU A 49 4.42 -9.49 14.32
CA GLU A 49 5.81 -9.55 14.75
C GLU A 49 6.68 -10.36 13.80
N THR A 50 6.17 -11.48 13.30
CA THR A 50 6.87 -12.31 12.30
C THR A 50 7.15 -11.52 11.02
N LEU A 51 6.15 -10.81 10.49
CA LEU A 51 6.28 -10.01 9.27
C LEU A 51 7.21 -8.80 9.47
N ALA A 52 7.12 -8.11 10.60
CA ALA A 52 8.00 -7.00 10.93
C ALA A 52 9.45 -7.45 11.08
N ALA A 53 9.69 -8.61 11.71
CA ALA A 53 11.03 -9.19 11.83
C ALA A 53 11.60 -9.58 10.45
N ALA A 54 10.78 -10.19 9.58
CA ALA A 54 11.19 -10.52 8.21
C ALA A 54 11.58 -9.27 7.40
N ALA A 55 10.79 -8.19 7.50
CA ALA A 55 11.10 -6.92 6.84
C ALA A 55 12.42 -6.31 7.37
N LYS A 56 12.66 -6.35 8.70
CA LYS A 56 13.95 -5.92 9.29
C LYS A 56 15.12 -6.74 8.77
N ALA A 57 14.99 -8.07 8.74
CA ALA A 57 16.04 -8.98 8.27
C ALA A 57 16.39 -8.73 6.80
N ALA A 58 15.42 -8.31 5.99
CA ALA A 58 15.62 -7.94 4.60
C ALA A 58 16.04 -6.48 4.37
N GLY A 59 16.39 -5.74 5.43
CA GLY A 59 16.84 -4.35 5.35
C GLY A 59 15.74 -3.31 5.09
N ARG A 60 14.46 -3.72 5.10
CA ARG A 60 13.29 -2.85 4.87
C ARG A 60 12.77 -2.27 6.19
N VAL A 61 13.58 -1.41 6.81
CA VAL A 61 13.32 -0.87 8.16
C VAL A 61 12.03 -0.03 8.22
N ASP A 62 11.76 0.78 7.19
CA ASP A 62 10.53 1.57 7.14
C ASP A 62 9.28 0.70 7.03
N ASP A 63 9.31 -0.37 6.22
CA ASP A 63 8.20 -1.31 6.09
C ASP A 63 7.96 -2.06 7.41
N ALA A 64 9.03 -2.50 8.07
CA ALA A 64 8.93 -3.12 9.39
C ALA A 64 8.26 -2.19 10.42
N ARG A 65 8.58 -0.90 10.39
CA ARG A 65 7.94 0.10 11.27
C ARG A 65 6.46 0.24 10.96
N ARG A 66 6.08 0.26 9.68
CA ARG A 66 4.68 0.34 9.24
C ARG A 66 3.89 -0.90 9.66
N ILE A 67 4.45 -2.09 9.44
CA ILE A 67 3.85 -3.37 9.87
C ILE A 67 3.66 -3.39 11.38
N HIS A 68 4.68 -3.00 12.15
CA HIS A 68 4.59 -3.00 13.61
C HIS A 68 3.57 -1.99 14.16
N ALA A 69 3.38 -0.86 13.46
CA ALA A 69 2.36 0.14 13.79
C ALA A 69 0.92 -0.32 13.47
N ALA A 70 0.73 -1.42 12.74
CA ALA A 70 -0.59 -1.94 12.44
C ALA A 70 -1.34 -2.34 13.72
N ARG A 71 -2.58 -1.86 13.84
CA ARG A 71 -3.45 -2.11 14.99
C ARG A 71 -4.22 -3.40 14.77
N ARG A 72 -4.33 -4.19 15.84
CA ARG A 72 -5.19 -5.38 15.88
C ARG A 72 -6.65 -4.97 15.62
N PRO A 73 -7.33 -5.58 14.63
CA PRO A 73 -8.73 -5.29 14.37
C PRO A 73 -9.63 -5.87 15.47
N THR A 74 -10.82 -5.28 15.65
CA THR A 74 -11.91 -5.93 16.39
C THR A 74 -12.42 -7.14 15.62
N LEU A 75 -13.15 -8.05 16.28
CA LEU A 75 -13.74 -9.20 15.59
C LEU A 75 -14.71 -8.77 14.48
N ALA A 76 -15.53 -7.75 14.73
CA ALA A 76 -16.46 -7.20 13.75
C ALA A 76 -15.72 -6.57 12.55
N ALA A 77 -14.65 -5.81 12.79
CA ALA A 77 -13.86 -5.21 11.72
C ALA A 77 -13.13 -6.27 10.88
N TRP A 78 -12.61 -7.32 11.51
CA TRP A 78 -12.02 -8.46 10.80
C TRP A 78 -13.06 -9.19 9.94
N ALA A 79 -14.25 -9.48 10.48
CA ALA A 79 -15.32 -10.12 9.75
C ALA A 79 -15.78 -9.28 8.55
N ALA A 80 -15.92 -7.96 8.74
CA ALA A 80 -16.24 -7.02 7.66
C ALA A 80 -15.15 -6.99 6.58
N ASN A 81 -13.86 -6.98 6.96
CA ASN A 81 -12.75 -7.07 6.01
C ASN A 81 -12.79 -8.38 5.20
N LEU A 82 -13.13 -9.50 5.83
CA LEU A 82 -13.26 -10.78 5.14
C LEU A 82 -14.44 -10.79 4.17
N LEU A 83 -15.59 -10.24 4.58
CA LEU A 83 -16.78 -10.12 3.74
C LEU A 83 -16.52 -9.26 2.50
N LEU A 84 -15.86 -8.11 2.68
CA LEU A 84 -15.48 -7.23 1.58
C LEU A 84 -14.56 -7.93 0.57
N ARG A 85 -13.71 -8.85 1.04
CA ARG A 85 -12.80 -9.59 0.17
C ARG A 85 -13.46 -10.77 -0.53
N SER A 86 -14.45 -11.41 0.09
CA SER A 86 -15.17 -12.53 -0.52
C SER A 86 -16.27 -12.10 -1.50
N GLN A 87 -16.88 -10.94 -1.25
CA GLN A 87 -18.00 -10.39 -2.03
C GLN A 87 -17.79 -8.88 -2.29
N PRO A 88 -16.79 -8.50 -3.11
CA PRO A 88 -16.39 -7.12 -3.27
C PRO A 88 -17.47 -6.24 -3.91
N GLU A 89 -18.21 -6.77 -4.88
CA GLU A 89 -19.26 -6.03 -5.59
C GLU A 89 -20.49 -5.83 -4.72
N GLU A 90 -20.95 -6.88 -4.05
CA GLU A 90 -22.11 -6.83 -3.15
C GLU A 90 -21.82 -5.96 -1.93
N SER A 91 -20.61 -6.04 -1.38
CA SER A 91 -20.18 -5.18 -0.27
C SER A 91 -20.10 -3.71 -0.69
N ARG A 92 -19.67 -3.42 -1.93
CA ARG A 92 -19.65 -2.06 -2.47
C ARG A 92 -21.06 -1.51 -2.62
N GLN A 93 -21.96 -2.27 -3.24
CA GLN A 93 -23.36 -1.89 -3.37
C GLN A 93 -24.00 -1.63 -2.01
N PHE A 94 -23.73 -2.47 -1.01
CA PHE A 94 -24.24 -2.28 0.35
C PHE A 94 -23.76 -0.96 0.98
N LEU A 95 -22.49 -0.58 0.79
CA LEU A 95 -21.95 0.68 1.29
C LEU A 95 -22.52 1.91 0.56
N GLU A 96 -22.93 1.76 -0.70
CA GLU A 96 -23.57 2.82 -1.51
C GLU A 96 -25.04 3.07 -1.11
N LEU A 97 -25.65 2.17 -0.34
CA LEU A 97 -27.01 2.34 0.20
C LEU A 97 -27.06 3.20 1.48
N GLY A 98 -25.90 3.70 1.95
CA GLY A 98 -25.72 4.48 3.18
C GLY A 98 -26.05 5.96 3.06
#